data_AF-A0A975QAI1-F1
#
_entry.id   AF-A0A975QAI1-F1
#
_cell.length_a   1.000
_cell.length_b   1.000
_cell.length_c   1.000
_cell.angle_alpha   90.00
_cell.angle_beta   90.00
_cell.angle_gamma   90.00
#
_symmetry.space_group_name_H-M   'P 1'
#
loop_
_entity.id
_entity.type
_entity.pdbx_description
1 polymer ?
#
loop_
_entity_poly.entity_id
_entity_poly.type
_entity_poly.pdbx_seq_one_letter_code
_entity_poly.pdbx_strand_id
1 'polypeptide(L)'
;MERITWDQFFMAQCHLLALRSTCTRLAVGAIIVRDNRIIAGGYNGSISGGDHCIDHGCYVVENHCIRTIHAEMNALLQCSKYGIPAADSILYVTHFPCLQCSKAIIQAGVKNVYYATDYRNHEYAIKLFEQAGVTVQHIPFDETKIDFSGDAKLNLINDMLKSLHELGADEEDLMPLLKRVNELFGT
;
A
#
# COMPACT_ATOMS: atom_id res chain seq x y z
N MET A 1 -17.85 -9.92 -14.52
CA MET A 1 -16.50 -9.47 -14.13
C MET A 1 -16.49 -7.95 -14.22
N GLU A 2 -16.52 -7.28 -13.08
CA GLU A 2 -16.38 -5.83 -13.00
C GLU A 2 -14.90 -5.46 -13.12
N ARG A 3 -14.57 -4.45 -13.93
CA ARG A 3 -13.19 -4.02 -14.15
C ARG A 3 -12.81 -3.03 -13.05
N ILE A 4 -11.73 -3.31 -12.32
CA ILE A 4 -11.19 -2.39 -11.31
C ILE A 4 -10.77 -1.04 -11.94
N THR A 5 -10.88 0.02 -11.16
CA THR A 5 -10.43 1.36 -11.56
C THR A 5 -8.91 1.43 -11.66
N TRP A 6 -8.40 2.49 -12.27
CA TRP A 6 -6.95 2.73 -12.31
C TRP A 6 -6.35 2.90 -10.92
N ASP A 7 -7.02 3.65 -10.04
CA ASP A 7 -6.57 3.86 -8.67
C ASP A 7 -6.47 2.54 -7.90
N GLN A 8 -7.48 1.67 -8.03
CA GLN A 8 -7.48 0.33 -7.43
C GLN A 8 -6.33 -0.52 -7.98
N PHE A 9 -6.12 -0.51 -9.30
CA PHE A 9 -5.01 -1.23 -9.94
C PHE A 9 -3.66 -0.75 -9.42
N PHE A 10 -3.41 0.57 -9.42
CA PHE A 10 -2.13 1.13 -8.99
C PHE A 10 -1.88 0.95 -7.50
N MET A 11 -2.91 1.10 -6.67
CA MET A 11 -2.76 0.87 -5.23
C MET A 11 -2.52 -0.61 -4.92
N ALA A 12 -3.20 -1.54 -5.60
CA ALA A 12 -2.92 -2.97 -5.47
C ALA A 12 -1.45 -3.31 -5.80
N GLN A 13 -0.88 -2.67 -6.82
CA GLN A 13 0.53 -2.83 -7.18
C GLN A 13 1.47 -2.30 -6.08
N CYS A 14 1.12 -1.20 -5.40
CA CYS A 14 1.86 -0.72 -4.23
C CYS A 14 1.85 -1.75 -3.10
N HIS A 15 0.69 -2.33 -2.78
CA HIS A 15 0.59 -3.36 -1.73
C HIS A 15 1.36 -4.64 -2.13
N LEU A 16 1.33 -5.04 -3.40
CA LEU A 16 2.15 -6.14 -3.91
C LEU A 16 3.65 -5.88 -3.74
N LEU A 17 4.12 -4.66 -4.04
CA LEU A 17 5.52 -4.28 -3.80
C LEU A 17 5.87 -4.28 -2.31
N ALA A 18 4.96 -3.84 -1.44
CA ALA A 18 5.17 -3.81 0.00
C ALA A 18 5.47 -5.21 0.57
N LEU A 19 4.96 -6.29 -0.05
CA LEU A 19 5.27 -7.68 0.34
C LEU A 19 6.76 -8.04 0.22
N ARG A 20 7.55 -7.24 -0.51
CA ARG A 20 9.01 -7.40 -0.59
C ARG A 20 9.78 -6.57 0.44
N SER A 21 9.09 -5.77 1.25
CA SER A 21 9.73 -4.99 2.32
C SER A 21 10.51 -5.89 3.26
N THR A 22 11.68 -5.43 3.66
CA THR A 22 12.52 -6.11 4.65
C THR A 22 12.55 -5.38 5.98
N CYS A 23 11.62 -4.45 6.22
CA CYS A 23 11.47 -3.75 7.49
C CYS A 23 10.37 -4.40 8.32
N THR A 24 10.69 -4.83 9.53
CA THR A 24 9.72 -5.49 10.42
C THR A 24 8.76 -4.52 11.12
N ARG A 25 9.02 -3.20 11.05
CA ARG A 25 8.17 -2.17 11.68
C ARG A 25 7.01 -1.71 10.80
N LEU A 26 7.25 -1.62 9.49
CA LEU A 26 6.27 -1.14 8.53
C LEU A 26 6.68 -1.60 7.12
N ALA A 27 5.77 -2.25 6.41
CA ALA A 27 5.94 -2.61 5.02
C ALA A 27 5.28 -1.53 4.14
N VAL A 28 6.09 -0.86 3.31
CA VAL A 28 5.65 0.22 2.44
C VAL A 28 6.03 -0.13 1.01
N GLY A 29 5.10 0.04 0.08
CA GLY A 29 5.34 0.03 -1.36
C GLY A 29 4.89 1.34 -1.99
N ALA A 30 5.57 1.73 -3.07
CA ALA A 30 5.29 2.93 -3.85
C ALA A 30 5.54 2.67 -5.34
N ILE A 31 4.78 3.33 -6.20
CA ILE A 31 5.02 3.39 -7.64
C ILE A 31 4.90 4.81 -8.17
N ILE A 32 5.57 5.08 -9.28
CA ILE A 32 5.44 6.31 -10.05
C ILE A 32 4.79 5.96 -11.38
N VAL A 33 3.74 6.71 -11.72
CA VAL A 33 2.89 6.49 -12.88
C VAL A 33 2.88 7.74 -13.77
N ARG A 34 3.01 7.54 -15.08
CA ARG A 34 2.78 8.57 -16.10
C ARG A 34 1.97 7.96 -17.23
N ASP A 35 0.96 8.66 -17.72
CA ASP A 35 0.09 8.19 -18.82
C ASP A 35 -0.49 6.79 -18.58
N ASN A 36 -0.94 6.52 -17.35
CA ASN A 36 -1.42 5.21 -16.88
C ASN A 36 -0.40 4.06 -17.06
N ARG A 37 0.89 4.37 -17.09
CA ARG A 37 1.99 3.40 -17.13
C ARG A 37 2.88 3.57 -15.92
N ILE A 38 3.21 2.45 -15.29
CA ILE A 38 4.19 2.41 -14.20
C ILE A 38 5.57 2.65 -14.81
N ILE A 39 6.26 3.69 -14.36
CA ILE A 39 7.61 4.04 -14.82
C ILE A 39 8.70 3.72 -13.79
N ALA A 40 8.32 3.60 -12.52
CA ALA A 40 9.20 3.18 -11.43
C ALA A 40 8.39 2.60 -10.26
N GLY A 41 9.06 1.85 -9.40
CA GLY A 41 8.50 1.27 -8.18
C GLY A 41 9.57 1.05 -7.12
N GLY A 42 9.13 1.01 -5.87
CA GLY A 42 10.00 0.79 -4.73
C GLY A 42 9.23 0.21 -3.55
N TYR A 43 9.97 -0.46 -2.68
CA TYR A 43 9.53 -0.84 -1.34
C TYR A 43 10.59 -0.42 -0.34
N ASN A 44 10.23 -0.26 0.92
CA ASN A 44 11.23 0.11 1.92
C ASN A 44 12.14 -1.08 2.28
N GLY A 45 13.44 -0.85 2.20
CA GLY A 45 14.45 -1.90 2.38
C GLY A 45 15.84 -1.32 2.49
N SER A 46 16.80 -2.14 2.93
CA SER A 46 18.20 -1.73 3.04
C SER A 46 18.81 -1.40 1.67
N ILE A 47 19.95 -0.73 1.68
CA ILE A 47 20.76 -0.56 0.47
C ILE A 47 21.07 -1.93 -0.15
N SER A 48 21.25 -1.97 -1.48
CA SER A 48 21.63 -3.20 -2.16
C SER A 48 22.96 -3.74 -1.63
N GLY A 49 22.97 -5.00 -1.19
CA GLY A 49 24.15 -5.66 -0.61
C GLY A 49 24.41 -5.35 0.87
N GLY A 50 23.55 -4.58 1.54
CA GLY A 50 23.64 -4.35 2.98
C GLY A 50 22.75 -5.27 3.80
N ASP A 51 22.93 -5.26 5.12
CA ASP A 51 22.12 -6.03 6.08
C ASP A 51 20.65 -5.64 6.02
N HIS A 52 19.73 -6.61 5.99
CA HIS A 52 18.30 -6.35 6.08
C HIS A 52 17.79 -6.34 7.52
N CYS A 53 16.68 -5.63 7.79
CA CYS A 53 16.10 -5.64 9.14
C CYS A 53 15.53 -7.01 9.53
N ILE A 54 15.11 -7.83 8.58
CA ILE A 54 14.64 -9.20 8.83
C ILE A 54 15.77 -10.11 9.33
N ASP A 55 17.02 -9.81 8.99
CA ASP A 55 18.18 -10.63 9.38
C ASP A 55 18.85 -10.10 10.66
N HIS A 56 18.99 -8.77 10.77
CA HIS A 56 19.79 -8.11 11.80
C HIS A 56 19.01 -7.13 12.69
N GLY A 57 17.69 -7.11 12.56
CA GLY A 57 16.83 -6.15 13.25
C GLY A 57 16.89 -4.73 12.66
N CYS A 58 15.88 -3.94 12.99
CA CYS A 58 15.84 -2.52 12.61
C CYS A 58 16.97 -1.75 13.31
N TYR A 59 17.68 -0.92 12.55
CA TYR A 59 18.60 0.06 13.15
C TYR A 59 17.82 1.33 13.49
N VAL A 60 17.52 1.53 14.77
CA VAL A 60 16.59 2.57 15.23
C VAL A 60 17.34 3.72 15.88
N VAL A 61 17.06 4.94 15.40
CA VAL A 61 17.52 6.21 15.98
C VAL A 61 16.30 7.09 16.14
N GLU A 62 16.12 7.69 17.32
CA GLU A 62 14.96 8.56 17.63
C GLU A 62 13.60 7.92 17.29
N ASN A 63 13.45 6.62 17.56
CA ASN A 63 12.24 5.82 17.23
C ASN A 63 11.94 5.66 15.72
N HIS A 64 12.88 6.02 14.85
CA HIS A 64 12.81 5.81 13.40
C HIS A 64 13.82 4.75 12.95
N CYS A 65 13.39 3.82 12.09
CA CYS A 65 14.33 2.90 11.45
C CYS A 65 15.10 3.64 10.36
N ILE A 66 16.41 3.77 10.53
CA ILE A 66 17.29 4.46 9.57
C ILE A 66 18.06 3.49 8.65
N ARG A 67 17.87 2.17 8.84
CA ARG A 67 18.50 1.15 7.99
C ARG A 67 17.94 1.16 6.56
N THR A 68 16.65 1.45 6.43
CA THR A 68 15.93 1.31 5.18
C THR A 68 15.86 2.61 4.41
N ILE A 69 16.09 2.53 3.10
CA ILE A 69 15.59 3.52 2.16
C ILE A 69 14.08 3.31 2.06
N HIS A 70 13.32 4.41 2.12
CA HIS A 70 11.87 4.40 2.03
C HIS A 70 11.38 4.03 0.62
N ALA A 71 10.15 3.54 0.50
CA ALA A 71 9.58 3.05 -0.76
C ALA A 71 9.55 4.14 -1.83
N GLU A 72 9.09 5.33 -1.45
CA GLU A 72 9.01 6.53 -2.28
C GLU A 72 10.38 6.93 -2.81
N MET A 73 11.40 6.87 -1.94
CA MET A 73 12.77 7.16 -2.34
C MET A 73 13.34 6.10 -3.25
N ASN A 74 13.07 4.82 -3.02
CA ASN A 74 13.51 3.76 -3.93
C ASN A 74 12.88 3.93 -5.33
N ALA A 75 11.61 4.33 -5.42
CA ALA A 75 10.97 4.63 -6.70
C ALA A 75 11.63 5.84 -7.40
N LEU A 76 11.89 6.93 -6.68
CA LEU A 76 12.60 8.11 -7.23
C LEU A 76 14.05 7.79 -7.64
N LEU A 77 14.77 7.00 -6.83
CA LEU A 77 16.13 6.56 -7.13
C LEU A 77 16.15 5.67 -8.38
N GLN A 78 15.13 4.84 -8.60
CA GLN A 78 15.00 4.08 -9.84
C GLN A 78 14.88 5.00 -11.05
N CYS A 79 14.04 6.03 -10.98
CA CYS A 79 13.95 7.07 -12.01
C CYS A 79 15.33 7.69 -12.30
N SER A 80 16.06 8.13 -11.26
CA SER A 80 17.39 8.70 -11.41
C SER A 80 18.41 7.72 -12.00
N LYS A 81 18.43 6.48 -11.52
CA LYS A 81 19.37 5.44 -11.95
C LYS A 81 19.23 5.11 -13.44
N TYR A 82 18.01 5.11 -13.96
CA TYR A 82 17.73 4.75 -15.36
C TYR A 82 17.48 5.96 -16.27
N GLY A 83 17.66 7.19 -15.77
CA GLY A 83 17.46 8.40 -16.56
C GLY A 83 16.01 8.64 -16.98
N ILE A 84 15.06 8.17 -16.18
CA ILE A 84 13.62 8.34 -16.43
C ILE A 84 13.17 9.57 -15.63
N PRO A 85 12.67 10.65 -16.26
CA PRO A 85 12.17 11.79 -15.52
C PRO A 85 11.01 11.38 -14.61
N ALA A 86 10.97 11.88 -13.38
CA ALA A 86 9.81 11.75 -12.48
C ALA A 86 8.85 12.94 -12.57
N ALA A 87 9.24 14.04 -13.23
CA ALA A 87 8.42 15.24 -13.37
C ALA A 87 7.07 14.96 -14.05
N ASP A 88 6.01 15.67 -13.68
CA ASP A 88 4.68 15.56 -14.30
C ASP A 88 4.11 14.12 -14.21
N SER A 89 4.33 13.47 -13.07
CA SER A 89 3.84 12.12 -12.78
C SER A 89 2.93 12.09 -11.54
N ILE A 90 2.37 10.91 -11.29
CA ILE A 90 1.59 10.57 -10.09
C ILE A 90 2.38 9.55 -9.28
N LEU A 91 2.53 9.76 -7.98
CA LEU A 91 3.07 8.77 -7.06
C LEU A 91 1.93 8.12 -6.26
N TYR A 92 1.84 6.79 -6.32
CA TYR A 92 0.99 6.01 -5.43
C TYR A 92 1.86 5.40 -4.34
N VAL A 93 1.35 5.36 -3.10
CA VAL A 93 2.08 4.79 -1.95
C VAL A 93 1.10 4.17 -0.96
N THR A 94 1.48 3.05 -0.36
CA THR A 94 0.63 2.40 0.67
C THR A 94 0.37 3.29 1.91
N HIS A 95 1.32 4.14 2.29
CA HIS A 95 1.26 4.96 3.51
C HIS A 95 1.61 6.41 3.20
N PHE A 96 1.03 7.37 3.93
CA PHE A 96 1.35 8.79 3.76
C PHE A 96 2.87 9.02 3.87
N PRO A 97 3.48 9.78 2.94
CA PRO A 97 4.93 9.93 2.89
C PRO A 97 5.46 10.73 4.08
N CYS A 98 6.62 10.31 4.61
CA CYS A 98 7.28 11.07 5.67
C CYS A 98 7.77 12.43 5.13
N LEU A 99 8.06 13.39 6.02
CA LEU A 99 8.49 14.74 5.63
C LEU A 99 9.66 14.77 4.62
N GLN A 100 10.64 13.87 4.77
CA GLN A 100 11.79 13.82 3.85
C GLN A 100 11.39 13.29 2.46
N CYS A 101 10.56 12.25 2.42
CA CYS A 101 9.99 11.74 1.17
C CYS A 101 9.13 12.80 0.50
N SER A 102 8.27 13.51 1.24
CA SER A 102 7.43 14.59 0.70
C SER A 102 8.27 15.68 0.01
N LYS A 103 9.35 16.15 0.65
CA LYS A 103 10.27 17.12 0.04
C LYS A 103 10.91 16.59 -1.24
N ALA A 104 11.37 15.34 -1.23
CA ALA A 104 11.99 14.73 -2.40
C ALA A 104 11.00 14.53 -3.56
N ILE A 105 9.77 14.13 -3.26
CA ILE A 105 8.66 13.98 -4.23
C ILE A 105 8.37 15.32 -4.91
N ILE A 106 8.23 16.39 -4.11
CA ILE A 106 8.02 17.76 -4.62
C ILE A 106 9.19 18.16 -5.53
N GLN A 107 10.43 18.01 -5.05
CA GLN A 107 11.62 18.43 -5.78
C GLN A 107 11.84 17.63 -7.07
N ALA A 108 11.36 16.38 -7.12
CA ALA A 108 11.40 15.54 -8.31
C ALA A 108 10.37 15.93 -9.38
N GLY A 109 9.45 16.86 -9.06
CA GLY A 109 8.44 17.37 -9.98
C GLY A 109 7.17 16.52 -10.09
N VAL A 110 6.95 15.59 -9.15
CA VAL A 110 5.70 14.81 -9.07
C VAL A 110 4.53 15.78 -8.80
N LYS A 111 3.41 15.59 -9.48
CA LYS A 111 2.25 16.51 -9.42
C LYS A 111 1.11 16.01 -8.56
N ASN A 112 1.00 14.70 -8.37
CA ASN A 112 -0.06 14.09 -7.58
C ASN A 112 0.51 12.98 -6.70
N VAL A 113 0.05 12.89 -5.45
CA VAL A 113 0.43 11.86 -4.47
C VAL A 113 -0.81 11.21 -3.91
N TYR A 114 -1.01 9.93 -4.21
CA TYR A 114 -2.16 9.15 -3.75
C TYR A 114 -1.70 8.11 -2.73
N TYR A 115 -2.35 8.05 -1.58
CA TYR A 115 -1.93 7.18 -0.48
C TYR A 115 -3.09 6.35 0.09
N ALA A 116 -2.82 5.13 0.58
CA ALA A 116 -3.88 4.24 1.10
C ALA A 116 -4.12 4.36 2.61
N THR A 117 -3.11 4.68 3.40
CA THR A 117 -3.21 4.69 4.87
C THR A 117 -2.52 5.91 5.46
N ASP A 118 -3.20 6.59 6.38
CA ASP A 118 -2.58 7.64 7.18
C ASP A 118 -1.43 7.07 8.02
N TYR A 119 -0.31 7.77 8.05
CA TYR A 119 0.85 7.33 8.80
C TYR A 119 1.61 8.51 9.40
N ARG A 120 1.20 8.91 10.61
CA ARG A 120 1.82 10.02 11.36
C ARG A 120 2.04 11.26 10.49
N ASN A 121 1.00 11.65 9.75
CA ASN A 121 1.09 12.69 8.74
C ASN A 121 1.65 13.97 9.36
N HIS A 122 2.82 14.38 8.89
CA HIS A 122 3.50 15.54 9.44
C HIS A 122 2.86 16.82 8.89
N GLU A 123 2.35 17.71 9.74
CA GLU A 123 1.64 18.93 9.30
C GLU A 123 2.44 19.77 8.30
N TYR A 124 3.75 19.91 8.54
CA TYR A 124 4.62 20.62 7.60
C TYR A 124 4.72 19.95 6.22
N ALA A 125 4.63 18.63 6.13
CA ALA A 125 4.62 17.94 4.83
C ALA A 125 3.36 18.28 4.02
N ILE A 126 2.20 18.35 4.68
CA ILE A 126 0.92 18.77 4.07
C ILE A 126 1.05 20.20 3.54
N LYS A 127 1.55 21.13 4.37
CA LYS A 127 1.80 22.52 3.97
C LYS A 127 2.74 22.64 2.78
N LEU A 128 3.80 21.82 2.74
CA LEU A 128 4.75 21.83 1.62
C LEU A 128 4.11 21.34 0.31
N PHE A 129 3.28 20.29 0.35
CA PHE A 129 2.56 19.85 -0.84
C PHE A 129 1.61 20.93 -1.36
N GLU A 130 0.87 21.58 -0.47
CA GLU A 130 -0.02 22.70 -0.82
C GLU A 130 0.76 23.87 -1.45
N GLN A 131 1.86 24.30 -0.82
CA GLN A 131 2.73 25.36 -1.33
C GLN A 131 3.32 25.04 -2.71
N ALA A 132 3.63 23.77 -2.96
CA ALA A 132 4.19 23.31 -4.22
C ALA A 132 3.12 23.06 -5.31
N GLY A 133 1.83 23.18 -4.98
CA GLY A 133 0.73 22.86 -5.90
C GLY A 133 0.67 21.38 -6.26
N VAL A 134 1.07 20.49 -5.35
CA VAL A 134 0.98 19.03 -5.52
C VAL A 134 -0.34 18.54 -4.93
N THR A 135 -1.17 17.87 -5.73
CA THR A 135 -2.43 17.30 -5.27
C THR A 135 -2.15 16.08 -4.39
N VAL A 136 -2.74 16.00 -3.21
CA VAL A 136 -2.63 14.84 -2.33
C VAL A 136 -4.01 14.27 -2.07
N GLN A 137 -4.21 12.97 -2.30
CA GLN A 137 -5.51 12.31 -2.11
C GLN A 137 -5.38 10.98 -1.35
N HIS A 138 -6.34 10.74 -0.47
CA HIS A 138 -6.48 9.45 0.21
C HIS A 138 -7.29 8.50 -0.68
N ILE A 139 -6.66 7.41 -1.10
CA ILE A 139 -7.23 6.36 -1.94
C ILE A 139 -7.12 5.05 -1.15
N PRO A 140 -8.13 4.71 -0.32
CA PRO A 140 -8.06 3.51 0.50
C PRO A 140 -7.96 2.25 -0.36
N PHE A 141 -7.23 1.26 0.15
CA PHE A 141 -7.06 -0.01 -0.52
C PHE A 141 -8.18 -0.98 -0.10
N ASP A 142 -8.87 -1.52 -1.10
CA ASP A 142 -9.89 -2.54 -0.92
C ASP A 142 -9.35 -3.90 -1.40
N GLU A 143 -8.99 -4.76 -0.44
CA GLU A 143 -8.43 -6.08 -0.70
C GLU A 143 -9.40 -7.02 -1.41
N THR A 144 -10.71 -6.84 -1.23
CA THR A 144 -11.73 -7.71 -1.82
C THR A 144 -11.72 -7.65 -3.35
N LYS A 145 -11.32 -6.50 -3.92
CA LYS A 145 -11.25 -6.30 -5.38
C LYS A 145 -10.12 -7.07 -6.06
N ILE A 146 -9.19 -7.64 -5.29
CA ILE A 146 -8.08 -8.46 -5.82
C ILE A 146 -8.06 -9.87 -5.24
N ASP A 147 -9.09 -10.29 -4.49
CA ASP A 147 -9.22 -11.69 -4.05
C ASP A 147 -9.77 -12.56 -5.19
N PHE A 148 -8.86 -13.19 -5.93
CA PHE A 148 -9.21 -14.09 -7.05
C PHE A 148 -10.01 -15.33 -6.61
N SER A 149 -10.10 -15.61 -5.32
CA SER A 149 -10.86 -16.74 -4.76
C SER A 149 -12.03 -16.30 -3.87
N GLY A 150 -12.39 -15.01 -3.86
CA GLY A 150 -13.41 -14.45 -2.98
C GLY A 150 -14.75 -15.21 -3.08
N ASP A 151 -15.29 -15.34 -4.28
CA ASP A 151 -16.55 -16.05 -4.54
C ASP A 151 -16.48 -17.52 -4.10
N ALA A 152 -15.36 -18.21 -4.39
CA ALA A 152 -15.18 -19.61 -4.03
C ALA A 152 -15.11 -19.81 -2.51
N LYS A 153 -14.43 -18.91 -1.79
CA LYS A 153 -14.38 -18.92 -0.32
C LYS A 153 -15.76 -18.64 0.26
N LEU A 154 -16.47 -17.63 -0.24
CA LEU A 154 -17.80 -17.26 0.24
C LEU A 154 -18.80 -18.42 0.04
N ASN A 155 -18.78 -19.06 -1.13
CA ASN A 155 -19.63 -20.22 -1.41
C ASN A 155 -19.32 -21.39 -0.47
N LEU A 156 -18.03 -21.75 -0.31
CA LEU A 156 -17.63 -22.83 0.59
C LEU A 156 -18.07 -22.56 2.04
N ILE A 157 -17.93 -21.31 2.50
CA ILE A 157 -18.32 -20.97 3.87
C ILE A 157 -19.84 -21.02 4.04
N ASN A 158 -20.62 -20.55 3.07
CA ASN A 158 -22.08 -20.65 3.10
C ASN A 158 -22.55 -22.11 3.12
N ASP A 159 -21.92 -22.99 2.32
CA ASP A 159 -22.20 -24.42 2.32
C ASP A 159 -21.88 -25.08 3.67
N MET A 160 -20.76 -24.69 4.30
CA MET A 160 -20.38 -25.16 5.63
C MET A 160 -21.38 -24.71 6.70
N LEU A 161 -21.77 -23.43 6.71
CA LEU A 161 -22.74 -22.89 7.68
C LEU A 161 -24.11 -23.57 7.54
N LYS A 162 -24.55 -23.82 6.31
CA LYS A 162 -25.78 -24.57 6.04
C LYS A 162 -25.67 -26.01 6.56
N SER A 163 -24.56 -26.69 6.31
CA SER A 163 -24.33 -28.05 6.79
C SER A 163 -24.31 -28.13 8.33
N LEU A 164 -23.76 -27.12 9.01
CA LEU A 164 -23.78 -27.04 10.48
C LEU A 164 -25.19 -26.84 11.03
N HIS A 165 -25.99 -26.00 10.38
CA HIS A 165 -27.39 -25.82 10.76
C HIS A 165 -28.19 -27.12 10.61
N GLU A 166 -27.99 -27.86 9.51
CA GLU A 166 -28.61 -29.17 9.29
C GLU A 166 -28.20 -30.23 10.34
N LEU A 167 -27.01 -30.09 10.93
CA LEU A 167 -26.51 -30.94 12.02
C LEU A 167 -26.98 -30.50 13.42
N GLY A 168 -27.84 -29.47 13.50
CA GLY A 168 -28.47 -29.02 14.74
C GLY A 168 -27.72 -27.93 15.48
N ALA A 169 -26.83 -27.18 14.82
CA ALA A 169 -26.26 -25.97 15.41
C ALA A 169 -27.31 -24.84 15.49
N ASP A 170 -27.37 -24.18 16.64
CA ASP A 170 -28.35 -23.13 16.92
C ASP A 170 -28.07 -21.85 16.12
N GLU A 171 -29.14 -21.13 15.73
CA GLU A 171 -29.01 -19.86 15.01
C GLU A 171 -28.23 -18.81 15.81
N GLU A 172 -28.34 -18.82 17.14
CA GLU A 172 -27.64 -17.89 18.03
C GLU A 172 -26.10 -18.02 17.91
N ASP A 173 -25.60 -19.24 17.64
CA ASP A 173 -24.18 -19.52 17.44
C ASP A 173 -23.71 -19.24 16.01
N LEU A 174 -24.57 -19.47 15.01
CA LEU A 174 -24.23 -19.33 13.59
C LEU A 174 -24.31 -17.88 13.10
N MET A 175 -25.23 -17.07 13.61
CA MET A 175 -25.44 -15.69 13.17
C MET A 175 -24.20 -14.78 13.34
N PRO A 176 -23.44 -14.84 14.45
CA PRO A 176 -22.19 -14.09 14.58
C PRO A 176 -21.14 -14.48 13.52
N LEU A 177 -21.06 -15.77 13.18
CA LEU A 177 -20.14 -16.27 12.16
C LEU A 177 -20.55 -15.76 10.78
N LEU A 178 -21.84 -15.84 10.43
CA LEU A 178 -22.35 -15.40 9.14
C LEU A 178 -22.15 -13.89 8.94
N LYS A 179 -22.33 -13.09 9.98
CA LYS A 179 -22.00 -11.66 9.95
C LYS A 179 -20.52 -11.41 9.64
N ARG A 180 -19.62 -12.13 10.31
CA ARG A 180 -18.17 -12.00 10.11
C ARG A 180 -17.72 -12.48 8.73
N VAL A 181 -18.39 -13.47 8.15
CA VAL A 181 -18.14 -13.93 6.78
C VAL A 181 -18.52 -12.84 5.79
N ASN A 182 -19.68 -12.20 5.96
CA ASN A 182 -20.07 -11.08 5.13
C ASN A 182 -19.12 -9.87 5.27
N GLU A 183 -18.59 -9.61 6.47
CA GLU A 183 -17.59 -8.55 6.67
C GLU A 183 -16.24 -8.84 5.98
N LEU A 184 -15.85 -10.11 5.85
CA LEU A 184 -14.55 -10.51 5.28
C LEU A 184 -14.59 -10.82 3.77
N PHE A 185 -15.74 -11.30 3.28
CA PHE A 185 -15.88 -11.84 1.94
C PHE A 185 -17.07 -11.25 1.17
N GLY A 186 -17.93 -10.46 1.81
CA GLY A 186 -19.04 -9.78 1.16
C GLY A 186 -18.53 -8.64 0.27
N THR A 187 -19.01 -8.62 -0.97
CA THR A 187 -18.72 -7.56 -1.97
C THR A 187 -19.49 -6.29 -1.75
#